data_AF-A0A5B0SKB6-F1
#
_entry.id   AF-A0A5B0SKB6-F1
#
_cell.length_a   1.000
_cell.length_b   1.000
_cell.length_c   1.000
_cell.angle_alpha   90.00
_cell.angle_beta   90.00
_cell.angle_gamma   90.00
#
_symmetry.space_group_name_H-M   'P 1'
#
loop_
_entity.id
_entity.type
_entity.pdbx_description
1 polymer ?
#
loop_
_entity_poly.entity_id
_entity_poly.type
_entity_poly.pdbx_seq_one_letter_code
_entity_poly.pdbx_strand_id
1 'polypeptide(L)'
;MICGATLQATAFHLVHFIIGRVVTGYGNGFITATVPTWQAECSKAHQRGKLVMIEGALITGGICLSYWVDFGMYFAQQSSASWRFPIAFQIIFALIISLTVLSLPESPRWLIKQGRVTEAREVFSALQDSNKVDYFLVEKEIEDVQKSLALTGNSGLQDLFKMGRGRNFHRLVLGAVNQCFQQIR
;
A
#
# COMPACT_ATOMS: atom_id res chain seq x y z
N MET A 1 -6.40 8.62 3.89
CA MET A 1 -7.64 7.83 4.09
C MET A 1 -8.52 8.44 5.16
N ILE A 2 -8.03 8.58 6.41
CA ILE A 2 -8.80 9.08 7.56
C ILE A 2 -9.53 10.39 7.25
N CYS A 3 -8.81 11.44 6.83
CA CYS A 3 -9.44 12.73 6.52
C CYS A 3 -10.53 12.64 5.45
N GLY A 4 -10.31 11.87 4.38
CA GLY A 4 -11.30 11.70 3.31
C GLY A 4 -12.54 10.92 3.77
N ALA A 5 -12.36 9.90 4.62
CA ALA A 5 -13.46 9.15 5.22
C ALA A 5 -14.26 10.02 6.20
N THR A 6 -13.61 10.88 6.99
CA THR A 6 -14.26 11.85 7.88
C THR A 6 -15.09 12.87 7.08
N LEU A 7 -14.56 13.37 5.96
CA LEU A 7 -15.30 14.27 5.06
C LEU A 7 -16.52 13.58 4.45
N GLN A 8 -16.40 12.31 4.05
CA GLN A 8 -17.53 11.55 3.54
C GLN A 8 -18.60 11.30 4.62
N ALA A 9 -18.19 10.91 5.83
CA ALA A 9 -19.10 10.62 6.93
C ALA A 9 -19.88 11.87 7.41
N THR A 10 -19.28 13.05 7.30
CA THR A 10 -19.89 14.34 7.67
C THR A 10 -20.57 15.06 6.50
N ALA A 11 -20.69 14.42 5.34
CA ALA A 11 -21.28 15.05 4.16
C ALA A 11 -22.80 15.28 4.30
N PHE A 12 -23.23 16.50 3.99
CA PHE A 12 -24.64 16.91 3.90
C PHE A 12 -25.08 17.20 2.45
N HIS A 13 -24.13 17.46 1.55
CA HIS A 13 -24.38 17.73 0.14
C HIS A 13 -23.54 16.79 -0.73
N LEU A 14 -24.05 16.48 -1.93
CA LEU A 14 -23.38 15.59 -2.88
C LEU A 14 -21.97 16.08 -3.24
N VAL A 15 -21.78 17.40 -3.41
CA VAL A 15 -20.46 17.98 -3.72
C VAL A 15 -19.45 17.71 -2.60
N HIS A 16 -19.86 17.87 -1.34
CA HIS A 16 -19.00 17.56 -0.19
C HIS A 16 -18.63 16.07 -0.18
N PHE A 17 -19.59 15.18 -0.44
CA PHE A 17 -19.34 13.75 -0.54
C PHE A 17 -18.34 13.41 -1.66
N ILE A 18 -18.47 14.03 -2.85
CA ILE A 18 -17.57 13.83 -3.99
C ILE A 18 -16.15 14.27 -3.64
N ILE A 19 -15.97 15.42 -2.99
CA ILE A 19 -14.65 15.89 -2.55
C ILE A 19 -14.02 14.87 -1.60
N GLY A 20 -14.80 14.37 -0.63
CA GLY A 20 -14.35 13.32 0.28
C GLY A 20 -13.93 12.03 -0.45
N ARG A 21 -14.62 11.65 -1.53
CA ARG A 21 -14.28 10.49 -2.38
C ARG A 21 -12.97 10.70 -3.13
N VAL A 22 -12.71 11.90 -3.65
CA VAL A 22 -11.45 12.24 -4.32
C VAL A 22 -10.28 12.13 -3.34
N VAL A 23 -10.39 12.74 -2.15
CA VAL A 23 -9.35 12.70 -1.12
C VAL A 23 -9.07 11.27 -0.64
N THR A 24 -10.12 10.47 -0.42
CA THR A 24 -10.00 9.06 -0.09
C THR A 24 -9.35 8.28 -1.24
N GLY A 25 -9.74 8.53 -2.49
CA GLY A 25 -9.14 7.88 -3.67
C GLY A 25 -7.63 8.08 -3.76
N TYR A 26 -7.15 9.32 -3.57
CA TYR A 26 -5.70 9.60 -3.51
C TYR A 26 -5.01 8.81 -2.42
N GLY A 27 -5.58 8.80 -1.20
CA GLY A 27 -5.02 8.03 -0.09
C GLY A 27 -4.94 6.53 -0.39
N ASN A 28 -5.96 5.98 -1.05
CA ASN A 28 -6.00 4.56 -1.42
C ASN A 28 -4.92 4.26 -2.46
N GLY A 29 -4.75 5.12 -3.46
CA GLY A 29 -3.73 4.97 -4.50
C GLY A 29 -2.31 4.94 -3.95
N PHE A 30 -2.00 5.76 -2.94
CA PHE A 30 -0.71 5.69 -2.26
C PHE A 30 -0.51 4.37 -1.52
N ILE A 31 -1.51 3.91 -0.77
CA ILE A 31 -1.42 2.65 -0.03
C ILE A 31 -1.23 1.47 -0.98
N THR A 32 -2.03 1.38 -2.05
CA THR A 32 -1.97 0.26 -2.99
C THR A 32 -0.68 0.24 -3.82
N ALA A 33 0.00 1.37 -4.00
CA ALA A 33 1.30 1.44 -4.65
C ALA A 33 2.45 1.15 -3.68
N THR A 34 2.39 1.69 -2.46
CA THR A 34 3.50 1.63 -1.50
C THR A 34 3.55 0.32 -0.72
N VAL A 35 2.41 -0.21 -0.27
CA VAL A 35 2.39 -1.41 0.60
C VAL A 35 2.96 -2.65 -0.10
N PRO A 36 2.54 -3.01 -1.33
CA PRO A 36 3.11 -4.18 -2.01
C PRO A 36 4.59 -3.99 -2.33
N THR A 37 5.01 -2.75 -2.61
CA THR A 37 6.41 -2.42 -2.88
C THR A 37 7.26 -2.61 -1.63
N TRP A 38 6.85 -2.04 -0.50
CA TRP A 38 7.51 -2.22 0.79
C TRP A 38 7.54 -3.71 1.19
N GLN A 39 6.42 -4.42 1.02
CA GLN A 39 6.35 -5.84 1.30
C GLN A 39 7.31 -6.65 0.42
N ALA A 40 7.41 -6.35 -0.88
CA ALA A 40 8.34 -7.02 -1.78
C ALA A 40 9.80 -6.75 -1.41
N GLU A 41 10.11 -5.54 -0.92
CA GLU A 41 11.45 -5.14 -0.49
C GLU A 41 11.85 -5.75 0.86
N CYS A 42 10.89 -5.93 1.78
CA CYS A 42 11.11 -6.53 3.10
C CYS A 42 10.92 -8.05 3.13
N SER A 43 10.66 -8.71 2.00
CA SER A 43 10.42 -10.16 1.95
C SER A 43 11.45 -10.91 1.12
N LYS A 44 11.85 -12.09 1.64
CA LYS A 44 12.71 -13.05 0.94
C LYS A 44 12.02 -13.55 -0.32
N ALA A 45 12.78 -13.71 -1.41
CA ALA A 45 12.29 -14.12 -2.73
C ALA A 45 11.36 -15.37 -2.69
N HIS A 46 11.69 -16.37 -1.85
CA HIS A 46 10.91 -17.60 -1.73
C HIS A 46 9.54 -17.42 -1.01
N GLN A 47 9.40 -16.42 -0.14
CA GLN A 47 8.18 -16.20 0.66
C GLN A 47 7.26 -15.13 0.08
N ARG A 48 7.73 -14.35 -0.91
CA ARG A 48 6.95 -13.23 -1.50
C ARG A 48 5.57 -13.66 -1.95
N GLY A 49 5.47 -14.80 -2.66
CA GLY A 49 4.20 -15.33 -3.14
C GLY A 49 3.20 -15.60 -2.01
N LYS A 50 3.66 -16.18 -0.90
CA LYS A 50 2.81 -16.45 0.27
C LYS A 50 2.29 -15.16 0.91
N LEU A 51 3.16 -14.16 1.08
CA LEU A 51 2.76 -12.87 1.66
C LEU A 51 1.74 -12.14 0.79
N VAL A 52 1.92 -12.16 -0.53
CA VAL A 52 0.94 -11.58 -1.48
C VAL A 52 -0.41 -12.30 -1.41
N MET A 53 -0.43 -13.63 -1.24
CA MET A 53 -1.68 -14.38 -1.06
C MET A 53 -2.37 -14.05 0.26
N ILE A 54 -1.61 -13.87 1.35
CA ILE A 54 -2.16 -13.45 2.65
C ILE A 54 -2.77 -12.05 2.54
N GLU A 55 -2.07 -11.12 1.89
CA GLU A 55 -2.58 -9.77 1.61
C GLU A 55 -3.91 -9.82 0.85
N GLY A 56 -3.98 -10.59 -0.25
CA GLY A 56 -5.20 -10.77 -1.02
C GLY A 56 -6.35 -11.40 -0.21
N ALA A 57 -6.03 -12.37 0.66
CA ALA A 57 -7.00 -12.98 1.56
C ALA A 57 -7.53 -11.98 2.60
N LEU A 58 -6.67 -11.13 3.17
CA LEU A 58 -7.06 -10.07 4.10
C LEU A 58 -7.94 -9.02 3.42
N ILE A 59 -7.62 -8.61 2.19
CA ILE A 59 -8.46 -7.70 1.40
C ILE A 59 -9.85 -8.31 1.18
N THR A 60 -9.90 -9.58 0.75
CA THR A 60 -11.17 -10.29 0.51
C THR A 60 -11.98 -10.44 1.80
N GLY A 61 -11.32 -10.75 2.91
CA GLY A 61 -11.94 -10.81 4.23
C GLY A 61 -12.50 -9.46 4.68
N GLY A 62 -11.77 -8.36 4.44
CA GLY A 62 -12.25 -7.00 4.71
C GLY A 62 -13.48 -6.62 3.88
N ILE A 63 -13.50 -6.99 2.60
CA ILE A 63 -14.68 -6.78 1.72
C ILE A 63 -15.88 -7.58 2.24
N CYS A 64 -15.67 -8.85 2.63
CA CYS A 64 -16.72 -9.68 3.23
C CYS A 64 -17.28 -9.04 4.50
N LEU A 65 -16.41 -8.57 5.39
CA LEU A 65 -16.82 -7.87 6.62
C LEU A 65 -17.61 -6.59 6.30
N SER A 66 -17.19 -5.82 5.30
CA SER A 66 -17.92 -4.62 4.85
C SER A 66 -19.36 -4.97 4.45
N TYR A 67 -19.54 -6.02 3.64
CA TYR A 67 -20.88 -6.44 3.23
C TYR A 67 -21.76 -6.89 4.40
N TRP A 68 -21.18 -7.55 5.41
CA TRP A 68 -21.93 -7.91 6.62
C TRP A 68 -22.34 -6.67 7.43
N VAL A 69 -21.46 -5.68 7.54
CA VAL A 69 -21.78 -4.41 8.21
C VAL A 69 -22.88 -3.66 7.45
N ASP A 70 -22.76 -3.57 6.12
CA ASP A 70 -23.77 -2.95 5.26
C ASP A 70 -25.12 -3.67 5.33
N PHE A 71 -25.10 -5.01 5.41
CA PHE A 71 -26.30 -5.81 5.66
C PHE A 71 -26.90 -5.55 7.05
N GLY A 72 -26.08 -5.38 8.09
CA GLY A 72 -26.56 -4.95 9.40
C GLY A 72 -27.24 -3.58 9.36
N MET A 73 -26.65 -2.64 8.61
CA MET A 73 -27.18 -1.29 8.44
C MET A 73 -28.37 -1.21 7.48
N TYR A 74 -28.64 -2.26 6.70
CA TYR A 74 -29.85 -2.39 5.89
C TYR A 74 -31.12 -2.30 6.74
N PHE A 75 -31.13 -2.71 8.00
CA PHE A 75 -32.32 -2.57 8.85
C PHE A 75 -32.53 -1.15 9.39
N ALA A 76 -31.56 -0.26 9.20
CA ALA A 76 -31.58 1.13 9.66
C ALA A 76 -31.75 2.15 8.51
N GLN A 77 -32.32 1.76 7.36
CA GLN A 77 -32.40 2.63 6.15
C GLN A 77 -33.08 3.98 6.37
N GLN A 78 -33.99 4.04 7.34
CA GLN A 78 -34.76 5.25 7.67
C GLN A 78 -33.87 6.34 8.28
N SER A 79 -32.67 5.99 8.75
CA SER A 79 -31.70 6.91 9.33
C SER A 79 -30.52 7.13 8.39
N SER A 80 -30.00 8.37 8.39
CA SER A 80 -28.74 8.73 7.75
C SER A 80 -27.52 7.94 8.27
N ALA A 81 -27.67 7.25 9.41
CA ALA A 81 -26.67 6.35 9.96
C ALA A 81 -26.38 5.16 9.04
N SER A 82 -27.34 4.73 8.21
CA SER A 82 -27.22 3.56 7.33
C SER A 82 -25.98 3.57 6.43
N TRP A 83 -25.67 4.72 5.82
CA TRP A 83 -24.50 4.88 4.94
C TRP A 83 -23.32 5.61 5.62
N ARG A 84 -23.58 6.45 6.63
CA ARG A 84 -22.51 7.18 7.33
C ARG A 84 -21.70 6.28 8.25
N PHE A 85 -22.35 5.32 8.92
CA PHE A 85 -21.69 4.45 9.88
C PHE A 85 -20.66 3.52 9.23
N PRO A 86 -20.96 2.78 8.13
CA PRO A 86 -19.95 1.94 7.49
C PRO A 86 -18.71 2.75 7.04
N ILE A 87 -18.94 3.95 6.49
CA ILE A 87 -17.87 4.87 6.07
C ILE A 87 -17.04 5.34 7.26
N ALA A 88 -17.65 5.63 8.41
CA ALA A 88 -16.93 6.04 9.61
C ALA A 88 -16.21 4.85 10.28
N PHE A 89 -16.81 3.66 10.25
CA PHE A 89 -16.28 2.45 10.88
C PHE A 89 -14.91 2.06 10.31
N GLN A 90 -14.69 2.23 9.01
CA GLN A 90 -13.38 1.95 8.38
C GLN A 90 -12.22 2.79 8.98
N ILE A 91 -12.53 3.96 9.57
CA ILE A 91 -11.52 4.84 10.18
C ILE A 91 -10.81 4.15 11.35
N ILE A 92 -11.52 3.28 12.08
CA ILE A 92 -10.94 2.53 13.20
C ILE A 92 -9.80 1.65 12.72
N PHE A 93 -9.99 0.90 11.63
CA PHE A 93 -8.93 0.07 11.04
C PHE A 93 -7.78 0.92 10.50
N ALA A 94 -8.09 2.06 9.87
CA ALA A 94 -7.07 2.98 9.38
C ALA A 94 -6.21 3.54 10.53
N LEU A 95 -6.80 3.82 11.69
CA LEU A 95 -6.08 4.27 12.89
C LEU A 95 -5.18 3.16 13.46
N ILE A 96 -5.71 1.94 13.59
CA ILE A 96 -4.92 0.79 14.06
C ILE A 96 -3.69 0.59 13.18
N ILE A 97 -3.87 0.58 11.86
CA ILE A 97 -2.76 0.45 10.91
C ILE A 97 -1.78 1.62 11.04
N SER A 98 -2.29 2.86 11.15
CA SER A 98 -1.44 4.05 11.28
C SER A 98 -0.55 3.99 12.51
N LEU A 99 -1.05 3.45 13.62
CA LEU A 99 -0.26 3.26 14.84
C LEU A 99 0.78 2.15 14.68
N THR A 100 0.44 1.03 14.05
CA THR A 100 1.38 -0.10 13.84
C THR A 100 2.49 0.26 12.86
N VAL A 101 2.20 1.07 11.83
CA VAL A 101 3.19 1.53 10.84
C VAL A 101 4.34 2.31 11.48
N LEU A 102 4.09 3.07 12.56
CA LEU A 102 5.14 3.81 13.25
C LEU A 102 6.20 2.90 13.91
N SER A 103 5.86 1.64 14.16
CA SER A 103 6.77 0.65 14.76
C SER A 103 7.46 -0.25 13.73
N LEU A 104 7.10 -0.14 12.45
CA LEU A 104 7.65 -0.97 11.37
C LEU A 104 8.95 -0.35 10.83
N PRO A 105 9.94 -1.17 10.45
CA PRO A 105 11.17 -0.67 9.85
C PRO A 105 10.90 -0.07 8.46
N GLU A 106 11.63 0.98 8.14
CA GLU A 106 11.65 1.57 6.81
C GLU A 106 12.18 0.56 5.77
N SER A 107 11.78 0.74 4.51
CA SER A 107 12.27 -0.11 3.44
C SER A 107 13.81 -0.05 3.35
N PRO A 108 14.51 -1.19 3.32
CA PRO A 108 15.97 -1.22 3.22
C PRO A 108 16.45 -0.61 1.89
N ARG A 109 15.67 -0.75 0.82
CA ARG A 109 15.99 -0.14 -0.48
C ARG A 109 15.87 1.38 -0.44
N TRP A 110 14.86 1.91 0.26
CA TRP A 110 14.71 3.34 0.47
C TRP A 110 15.84 3.91 1.33
N LEU A 111 16.23 3.21 2.40
CA LEU A 111 17.36 3.60 3.25
C LEU A 111 18.67 3.70 2.46
N ILE A 112 18.97 2.72 1.60
CA ILE A 112 20.15 2.76 0.71
C ILE A 112 20.07 3.94 -0.26
N LYS A 113 18.88 4.21 -0.85
CA LYS A 113 18.67 5.34 -1.76
C LYS A 113 18.95 6.69 -1.08
N GLN A 114 18.67 6.81 0.22
CA GLN A 114 18.96 8.01 1.03
C GLN A 114 20.39 8.05 1.58
N GLY A 115 21.24 7.08 1.25
CA GLY A 115 22.61 6.99 1.76
C GLY A 115 22.73 6.41 3.18
N ARG A 116 21.62 5.98 3.80
CA ARG A 116 21.57 5.40 5.16
C ARG A 116 21.87 3.89 5.12
N VAL A 117 23.05 3.52 4.63
CA VAL A 117 23.44 2.12 4.40
C VAL A 117 23.57 1.32 5.70
N THR A 118 24.02 1.96 6.80
CA THR A 118 24.15 1.29 8.10
C THR A 118 22.81 0.80 8.63
N GLU A 119 21.78 1.64 8.58
CA GLU A 119 20.42 1.26 9.00
C GLU A 119 19.81 0.22 8.07
N ALA A 120 20.05 0.33 6.76
CA ALA A 120 19.63 -0.70 5.81
C ALA A 120 20.22 -2.08 6.16
N ARG A 121 21.47 -2.12 6.62
CA ARG A 121 22.13 -3.34 7.08
C ARG A 121 21.44 -3.93 8.31
N GLU A 122 21.06 -3.10 9.28
CA GLU A 122 20.31 -3.55 10.46
C GLU A 122 18.95 -4.15 10.07
N VAL A 123 18.24 -3.51 9.13
CA VAL A 123 16.96 -4.04 8.63
C VAL A 123 17.17 -5.36 7.88
N PHE A 124 18.15 -5.45 6.98
CA PHE A 124 18.44 -6.72 6.29
C PHE A 124 18.84 -7.83 7.25
N SER A 125 19.65 -7.53 8.27
CA SER A 125 19.99 -8.48 9.32
C SER A 125 18.77 -8.93 10.11
N ALA A 126 17.83 -8.04 10.42
CA ALA A 126 16.57 -8.36 11.11
C ALA A 126 15.61 -9.20 10.25
N LEU A 127 15.71 -9.10 8.91
CA LEU A 127 14.94 -9.90 7.96
C LEU A 127 15.52 -11.31 7.74
N GLN A 128 16.75 -11.57 8.15
CA GLN A 128 17.33 -12.92 8.11
C GLN A 128 16.77 -13.83 9.20
N ASP A 129 16.90 -15.14 9.01
CA ASP A 129 16.37 -16.09 10.00
C ASP A 129 17.17 -15.98 11.31
N SER A 130 16.45 -15.97 12.42
CA SER A 130 16.95 -15.68 13.78
C SER A 130 18.11 -16.55 14.28
N ASN A 131 18.42 -17.67 13.60
CA ASN A 131 19.41 -18.62 14.07
C ASN A 131 20.84 -18.33 13.57
N LYS A 132 21.04 -17.64 12.44
CA LYS A 132 22.37 -17.17 11.98
C LYS A 132 22.22 -15.99 11.01
N VAL A 133 22.74 -14.82 11.41
CA VAL A 133 22.94 -13.72 10.46
C VAL A 133 24.15 -14.05 9.60
N ASP A 134 23.92 -14.37 8.34
CA ASP A 134 24.97 -14.49 7.33
C ASP A 134 25.34 -13.09 6.83
N TYR A 135 26.40 -12.54 7.43
CA TYR A 135 26.91 -11.21 7.10
C TYR A 135 27.30 -11.09 5.62
N PHE A 136 27.79 -12.16 5.01
CA PHE A 136 28.15 -12.16 3.59
C PHE A 136 26.91 -12.01 2.70
N LEU A 137 25.81 -12.68 3.05
CA LEU A 137 24.55 -12.55 2.34
C LEU A 137 23.95 -11.15 2.46
N VAL A 138 23.98 -10.55 3.66
CA VAL A 138 23.48 -9.17 3.87
C VAL A 138 24.27 -8.18 3.01
N GLU A 139 25.61 -8.29 3.01
CA GLU A 139 26.43 -7.36 2.25
C GLU A 139 26.20 -7.49 0.73
N LYS A 140 26.00 -8.72 0.26
CA LYS A 140 25.63 -8.98 -1.13
C LYS A 140 24.28 -8.38 -1.50
N GLU A 141 23.26 -8.49 -0.64
CA GLU A 141 21.94 -7.88 -0.89
C GLU A 141 22.04 -6.35 -0.96
N ILE A 142 22.84 -5.73 -0.10
CA ILE A 142 23.11 -4.29 -0.14
C ILE A 142 23.78 -3.90 -1.47
N GLU A 143 24.81 -4.64 -1.89
CA GLU A 143 25.53 -4.39 -3.14
C GLU A 143 24.61 -4.53 -4.37
N ASP A 144 23.78 -5.56 -4.41
CA ASP A 144 22.81 -5.79 -5.50
C ASP A 144 21.78 -4.64 -5.58
N VAL A 145 21.31 -4.15 -4.43
CA VAL A 145 20.40 -3.00 -4.38
C VAL A 145 21.10 -1.72 -4.84
N GLN A 146 22.35 -1.47 -4.42
CA GLN A 146 23.12 -0.31 -4.86
C GLN A 146 23.35 -0.32 -6.38
N LYS A 147 23.73 -1.47 -6.94
CA LYS A 147 23.85 -1.66 -8.39
C LYS A 147 22.53 -1.38 -9.11
N SER A 148 21.41 -1.90 -8.58
CA SER A 148 20.08 -1.67 -9.15
C SER A 148 19.70 -0.19 -9.13
N LEU A 149 20.01 0.54 -8.05
CA LEU A 149 19.74 1.97 -7.93
C LEU A 149 20.61 2.81 -8.87
N ALA A 150 21.90 2.46 -9.03
CA ALA A 150 22.81 3.13 -9.95
C ALA A 150 22.33 3.02 -11.42
N LEU A 151 21.74 1.88 -11.80
CA LEU A 151 21.16 1.66 -13.12
C LEU A 151 19.83 2.41 -13.34
N THR A 152 19.06 2.61 -12.27
CA THR A 152 17.72 3.23 -12.34
C THR A 152 17.80 4.75 -12.41
N GLY A 153 18.88 5.36 -11.90
CA GLY A 153 19.08 6.81 -11.90
C GLY A 153 17.98 7.56 -11.15
N ASN A 154 17.98 8.89 -11.26
CA ASN A 154 16.92 9.72 -10.68
C ASN A 154 15.72 9.76 -11.66
N SER A 155 14.82 8.78 -11.57
CA SER A 155 13.66 8.69 -12.44
C SER A 155 12.59 9.72 -12.02
N GLY A 156 12.20 10.60 -12.93
CA GLY A 156 11.15 11.60 -12.69
C GLY A 156 9.76 11.08 -13.05
N LEU A 157 8.70 11.73 -12.57
CA LEU A 157 7.31 11.42 -12.95
C LEU A 157 7.08 11.45 -14.47
N GLN A 158 7.85 12.27 -15.19
CA GLN A 158 7.80 12.36 -16.65
C GLN A 158 8.27 11.08 -17.35
N ASP A 159 9.10 10.26 -16.70
CA ASP A 159 9.60 9.00 -17.27
C ASP A 159 8.55 7.88 -17.27
N LEU A 160 7.45 8.06 -16.54
CA LEU A 160 6.28 7.19 -16.60
C LEU A 160 5.54 7.33 -17.94
N PHE A 161 5.57 8.51 -18.55
CA PHE A 161 4.91 8.80 -19.83
C PHE A 161 5.80 8.56 -21.05
N LYS A 162 7.08 8.24 -20.85
CA LYS A 162 8.01 7.93 -21.94
C LYS A 162 7.96 6.44 -22.28
N MET A 163 7.88 6.13 -23.57
CA MET A 163 8.10 4.77 -24.10
C MET A 163 9.61 4.50 -24.26
N GLY A 164 10.33 4.52 -23.13
CA GLY A 164 11.76 4.18 -23.09
C GLY A 164 12.02 2.67 -23.09
N ARG A 165 13.29 2.29 -22.87
CA ARG A 165 13.78 0.89 -22.83
C ARG A 165 12.97 -0.02 -21.87
N GLY A 166 12.43 0.55 -20.79
CA GLY A 166 11.57 -0.15 -19.81
C GLY A 166 10.09 -0.25 -20.17
N ARG A 167 9.65 0.36 -21.29
CA ARG A 167 8.23 0.46 -21.72
C ARG A 167 7.32 0.94 -20.58
N ASN A 168 7.76 1.95 -19.84
CA ASN A 168 7.10 2.44 -18.63
C ASN A 168 5.65 2.87 -18.88
N PHE A 169 5.39 3.57 -20.00
CA PHE A 169 4.03 3.96 -20.38
C PHE A 169 3.11 2.74 -20.61
N HIS A 170 3.61 1.68 -21.24
CA HIS A 170 2.85 0.44 -21.39
C HIS A 170 2.53 -0.21 -20.05
N ARG A 171 3.50 -0.23 -19.11
CA ARG A 171 3.28 -0.76 -17.75
C ARG A 171 2.27 0.07 -16.96
N LEU A 172 2.33 1.40 -17.09
CA LEU A 172 1.36 2.32 -16.51
C LEU A 172 -0.06 2.03 -17.02
N VAL A 173 -0.22 1.91 -18.35
CA VAL A 173 -1.52 1.62 -18.97
C VAL A 173 -2.04 0.25 -18.52
N LEU A 174 -1.20 -0.79 -18.50
CA LEU A 174 -1.60 -2.12 -18.01
C LEU A 174 -2.07 -2.06 -16.55
N GLY A 175 -1.34 -1.36 -15.68
CA GLY A 175 -1.73 -1.17 -14.28
C GLY A 175 -3.05 -0.42 -14.15
N ALA A 176 -3.21 0.69 -14.88
CA ALA A 176 -4.43 1.49 -14.87
C ALA A 176 -5.65 0.69 -15.36
N VAL A 177 -5.50 -0.04 -16.48
CA VAL A 177 -6.56 -0.87 -17.05
C VAL A 177 -6.91 -2.01 -16.09
N ASN A 178 -5.92 -2.68 -15.50
CA ASN A 178 -6.18 -3.72 -14.50
C ASN A 178 -6.97 -3.18 -13.30
N GLN A 179 -6.62 -2.00 -12.79
CA GLN A 179 -7.35 -1.35 -11.71
C GLN A 179 -8.78 -0.97 -12.13
N CYS A 180 -8.99 -0.49 -13.34
CA CYS A 180 -10.34 -0.24 -13.87
C CYS A 180 -11.18 -1.52 -13.90
N PHE A 181 -10.61 -2.64 -14.37
CA PHE A 181 -11.32 -3.92 -14.38
C PHE A 181 -11.63 -4.44 -12.98
N GLN A 182 -10.76 -4.22 -12.00
CA GLN A 182 -11.02 -4.59 -10.60
C GLN A 182 -12.20 -3.81 -9.99
N GLN A 183 -12.52 -2.63 -10.52
CA GLN A 183 -13.66 -1.80 -10.07
C GLN A 183 -14.98 -2.12 -10.79
N ILE A 184 -14.98 -2.94 -11.85
CA ILE A 184 -16.20 -3.33 -12.62
C ILE A 184 -16.97 -4.48 -11.93
N ARG A 185 -16.89 -4.58 -10.60
CA ARG A 185 -17.64 -5.56 -9.82
C ARG A 185 -18.99 -4.99 -9.38
#